data_AF-A0A1I7ECJ3-F1
#
_entry.id   AF-A0A1I7ECJ3-F1
#
_cell.length_a   1.000
_cell.length_b   1.000
_cell.length_c   1.000
_cell.angle_alpha   90.00
_cell.angle_beta   90.00
_cell.angle_gamma   90.00
#
_symmetry.space_group_name_H-M   'P 1'
#
loop_
_entity.id
_entity.type
_entity.pdbx_description
1 polymer ?
#
loop_
_entity_poly.entity_id
_entity_poly.type
_entity_poly.pdbx_seq_one_letter_code
_entity_poly.pdbx_strand_id
1 'polypeptide(L)'
;MLGGQRLALAKGLLIALFDRASAARAEAALVCFGGAGADLRFGPAVPRWWNERWLRPVGGGGGTPLASGVRQAAQVLERSARRKPAQQRWLWILTDGRSGDQPARPRHADEVVFVDFERAAIRLGRCRTLADAWGAALFTPDELIA
;
A
#
# COMPACT_ATOMS: atom_id res chain seq x y z
N MET A 1 -11.43 6.56 -11.35
CA MET A 1 -11.58 7.51 -10.22
C MET A 1 -12.30 6.82 -9.08
N LEU A 2 -11.66 6.69 -7.92
CA LEU A 2 -12.33 6.28 -6.68
C LEU A 2 -13.26 7.43 -6.26
N GLY A 3 -14.56 7.31 -6.48
CA GLY A 3 -15.58 8.29 -6.07
C GLY A 3 -15.40 8.63 -4.59
N GLY A 4 -15.46 9.93 -4.26
CA GLY A 4 -14.78 10.55 -3.10
C GLY A 4 -14.83 9.82 -1.75
N GLN A 5 -15.89 9.08 -1.45
CA GLN A 5 -15.99 8.26 -0.24
C GLN A 5 -14.90 7.19 -0.13
N ARG A 6 -14.52 6.53 -1.23
CA ARG A 6 -13.47 5.49 -1.21
C ARG A 6 -12.09 6.06 -0.91
N LEU A 7 -11.80 7.21 -1.52
CA LEU A 7 -10.55 7.92 -1.25
C LEU A 7 -10.51 8.45 0.18
N ALA A 8 -11.63 8.93 0.72
CA ALA A 8 -11.73 9.36 2.11
C ALA A 8 -11.49 8.19 3.08
N LEU A 9 -12.07 7.02 2.82
CA LEU A 9 -11.86 5.81 3.62
C LEU A 9 -10.40 5.34 3.59
N ALA A 10 -9.80 5.29 2.39
CA ALA A 10 -8.39 4.92 2.24
C ALA A 10 -7.46 5.91 2.97
N LYS A 11 -7.78 7.21 2.92
CA LYS A 11 -7.07 8.25 3.69
C LYS A 11 -7.18 8.02 5.19
N GLY A 12 -8.38 7.79 5.70
CA GLY A 12 -8.61 7.54 7.13
C GLY A 12 -7.84 6.31 7.62
N LEU A 13 -7.88 5.21 6.87
CA LEU A 13 -7.12 4.00 7.20
C LEU A 13 -5.60 4.26 7.18
N LEU A 14 -5.10 5.02 6.20
CA LEU A 14 -3.68 5.35 6.12
C LEU A 14 -3.23 6.20 7.32
N ILE A 15 -4.04 7.17 7.75
CA ILE A 15 -3.78 7.96 8.95
C ILE A 15 -3.71 7.04 10.18
N ALA A 16 -4.70 6.16 10.37
CA ALA A 16 -4.72 5.22 11.49
C ALA A 16 -3.50 4.28 11.50
N LEU A 17 -3.07 3.78 10.34
CA LEU A 17 -1.84 2.97 10.21
C LEU A 17 -0.60 3.76 10.60
N PHE A 18 -0.51 5.03 10.19
CA PHE A 18 0.60 5.92 10.53
C PHE A 18 0.63 6.24 12.02
N ASP A 19 -0.52 6.49 12.64
CA ASP A 19 -0.64 6.73 14.07
C ASP A 19 -0.20 5.50 14.87
N ARG A 20 -0.60 4.30 14.45
CA ARG A 20 -0.15 3.04 15.06
C ARG A 20 1.35 2.84 14.93
N ALA A 21 1.93 3.12 13.75
CA ALA A 21 3.37 3.05 13.55
C ALA A 21 4.11 4.07 14.43
N SER A 22 3.57 5.28 14.57
CA SER A 22 4.11 6.34 15.44
C SER A 22 4.14 5.89 16.91
N ALA A 23 3.00 5.40 17.41
CA ALA A 23 2.85 4.92 18.79
C ALA A 23 3.81 3.77 19.10
N ALA A 24 4.01 2.85 18.14
CA ALA A 24 4.96 1.74 18.25
C ALA A 24 6.42 2.15 18.00
N ARG A 25 6.70 3.42 17.69
CA ARG A 25 8.01 3.91 17.23
C ARG A 25 8.58 3.11 16.05
N ALA A 26 7.70 2.56 15.22
CA ALA A 26 8.05 1.81 14.03
C ALA A 26 8.31 2.76 12.85
N GLU A 27 9.28 2.42 12.01
CA GLU A 27 9.49 3.13 10.75
C GLU A 27 8.40 2.76 9.74
N ALA A 28 7.85 3.77 9.07
CA ALA A 28 6.93 3.61 7.97
C ALA A 28 7.50 4.25 6.70
N ALA A 29 7.03 3.78 5.56
CA ALA A 29 7.25 4.39 4.25
C ALA A 29 5.94 4.41 3.49
N LEU A 30 5.65 5.50 2.78
CA LEU A 30 4.47 5.63 1.94
C LEU A 30 4.88 5.64 0.48
N VAL A 31 4.47 4.61 -0.25
CA VAL A 31 4.57 4.57 -1.72
C VAL A 31 3.20 4.89 -2.30
N CYS A 32 3.11 5.95 -3.09
CA CYS A 32 1.93 6.29 -3.85
C CYS A 32 2.14 5.89 -5.30
N PHE A 33 1.16 5.26 -5.93
CA PHE A 33 1.21 4.91 -7.35
C PHE A 33 -0.07 5.35 -8.06
N GLY A 34 0.03 5.67 -9.34
CA GLY A 34 -1.08 6.14 -10.16
C GLY A 34 -0.61 6.89 -11.40
N GLY A 35 -1.48 7.03 -12.40
CA GLY A 35 -1.15 7.70 -13.66
C GLY A 35 0.05 7.03 -14.34
N ALA A 36 1.20 7.71 -14.33
CA ALA A 36 2.42 7.27 -15.00
C ALA A 36 3.54 6.72 -14.08
N GLY A 37 3.30 6.54 -12.77
CA GLY A 37 4.42 6.21 -11.87
C GLY A 37 4.08 5.66 -10.48
N ALA A 38 5.16 5.46 -9.72
CA ALA A 38 5.15 5.24 -8.30
C ALA A 38 6.20 6.13 -7.63
N ASP A 39 5.80 6.83 -6.58
CA ASP A 39 6.66 7.73 -5.80
C ASP A 39 6.71 7.29 -4.33
N LEU A 40 7.92 7.28 -3.76
CA LEU A 40 8.12 7.26 -2.32
C LEU A 40 7.84 8.66 -1.76
N ARG A 41 6.68 8.83 -1.11
CA ARG A 41 6.19 10.12 -0.63
C ARG A 41 6.53 10.41 0.83
N PHE A 42 6.83 9.37 1.61
CA PHE A 42 7.30 9.49 2.98
C PHE A 42 8.24 8.33 3.34
N GLY A 43 9.19 8.60 4.23
CA GLY A 43 10.01 7.60 4.89
C GLY A 43 11.08 6.94 4.01
N PRO A 44 11.76 5.89 4.52
CA PRO A 44 11.53 5.24 5.81
C PRO A 44 11.85 6.13 7.01
N ALA A 45 10.87 6.36 7.89
CA ALA A 45 11.03 7.12 9.14
C ALA A 45 9.86 6.84 10.08
N VAL A 46 10.02 7.13 11.38
CA VAL A 46 8.89 7.12 12.32
C VAL A 46 7.98 8.31 11.98
N PRO A 47 6.71 8.09 11.59
CA PRO A 47 5.80 9.18 11.28
C PRO A 47 5.50 9.97 12.55
N ARG A 48 5.76 11.28 12.53
CA ARG A 48 5.48 12.18 13.67
C ARG A 48 4.25 13.07 13.44
N TRP A 49 3.85 13.21 12.19
CA TRP A 49 2.75 14.05 11.76
C TRP A 49 2.31 13.62 10.36
N TRP A 50 1.01 13.75 10.09
CA TRP A 50 0.42 13.45 8.78
C TRP A 50 0.52 14.64 7.82
N ASN A 51 0.76 14.38 6.52
CA ASN A 51 0.67 15.40 5.49
C ASN A 51 -0.17 14.96 4.29
N GLU A 52 -1.31 15.61 4.10
CA GLU A 52 -2.18 15.34 2.95
C GLU A 52 -1.49 15.49 1.60
N ARG A 53 -0.46 16.35 1.51
CA ARG A 53 0.29 16.57 0.26
C ARG A 53 1.00 15.32 -0.25
N TRP A 54 1.23 14.34 0.62
CA TRP A 54 1.81 13.05 0.25
C TRP A 54 0.91 12.26 -0.70
N LEU A 55 -0.41 12.42 -0.56
CA LEU A 55 -1.41 11.79 -1.43
C LEU A 55 -1.77 12.61 -2.67
N ARG A 56 -1.06 13.71 -2.94
CA ARG A 56 -1.23 14.41 -4.23
C ARG A 56 -1.03 13.40 -5.37
N PRO A 57 -1.89 13.42 -6.40
CA PRO A 57 -1.78 12.49 -7.53
C PRO A 57 -0.34 12.40 -8.04
N VAL A 58 0.11 11.18 -8.32
CA VAL A 58 1.27 10.96 -9.18
C VAL A 58 0.82 11.38 -10.59
N GLY A 59 1.48 12.36 -11.20
CA GLY A 59 0.99 12.98 -12.46
C GLY A 59 0.83 11.99 -13.63
N GLY A 60 0.15 12.44 -14.70
CA GLY A 60 0.07 11.74 -15.99
C GLY A 60 -1.22 10.95 -16.25
N GLY A 61 -1.67 10.95 -17.51
CA GLY A 61 -2.74 10.08 -18.03
C GLY A 61 -2.15 8.80 -18.62
N GLY A 62 -2.76 7.64 -18.32
CA GLY A 62 -2.26 6.32 -18.73
C GLY A 62 -2.21 5.33 -17.56
N GLY A 63 -1.86 4.08 -17.85
CA GLY A 63 -1.74 3.01 -16.86
C GLY A 63 -0.30 2.84 -16.38
N THR A 64 -0.04 3.17 -15.11
CA THR A 64 1.08 2.61 -14.34
C THR A 64 0.49 1.91 -13.13
N PRO A 65 0.20 0.61 -13.26
CA PRO A 65 -0.57 -0.10 -12.27
C PRO A 65 0.31 -0.70 -11.17
N LEU A 66 -0.30 -1.51 -10.31
CA LEU A 66 0.21 -2.04 -9.03
C LEU A 66 1.68 -2.49 -9.08
N ALA A 67 2.16 -3.01 -10.22
CA ALA A 67 3.53 -3.49 -10.34
C ALA A 67 4.60 -2.43 -10.08
N SER A 68 4.38 -1.17 -10.47
CA SER A 68 5.36 -0.11 -10.22
C SER A 68 5.45 0.23 -8.73
N GLY A 69 4.31 0.33 -8.06
CA GLY A 69 4.23 0.54 -6.61
C GLY A 69 4.92 -0.60 -5.86
N VAL A 70 4.67 -1.84 -6.26
CA VAL A 70 5.29 -3.02 -5.64
C VAL A 70 6.80 -3.04 -5.86
N ARG A 71 7.32 -2.68 -7.05
CA ARG A 71 8.77 -2.55 -7.28
C ARG A 71 9.41 -1.51 -6.38
N GLN A 72 8.80 -0.34 -6.22
CA GLN A 72 9.36 0.70 -5.36
C GLN A 72 9.31 0.30 -3.89
N ALA A 73 8.22 -0.35 -3.45
CA ALA A 73 8.13 -0.93 -2.12
C ALA A 73 9.22 -2.00 -1.89
N ALA A 74 9.48 -2.87 -2.88
CA ALA A 74 10.55 -3.86 -2.81
C ALA A 74 11.94 -3.22 -2.61
N GLN A 75 12.23 -2.12 -3.30
CA GLN A 75 13.49 -1.37 -3.12
C GLN A 75 13.62 -0.75 -1.73
N VAL A 76 12.51 -0.32 -1.12
CA VAL A 76 12.49 0.18 0.26
C VAL A 76 12.75 -0.96 1.25
N LEU A 77 12.03 -2.07 1.10
CA LEU A 77 12.15 -3.25 1.96
C LEU A 77 13.56 -3.85 1.90
N GLU A 78 14.15 -3.92 0.70
CA GLU A 78 15.51 -4.40 0.51
C GLU A 78 16.57 -3.54 1.21
N ARG A 79 16.45 -2.22 1.10
CA ARG A 79 17.34 -1.30 1.81
C ARG A 79 17.18 -1.45 3.33
N SER A 80 15.95 -1.63 3.80
CA SER A 80 15.67 -1.91 5.21
C SER A 80 16.31 -3.22 5.68
N ALA A 81 16.15 -4.30 4.92
CA ALA A 81 16.73 -5.61 5.24
C ALA A 81 18.26 -5.58 5.34
N ARG A 82 18.94 -4.79 4.50
CA ARG A 82 20.39 -4.61 4.59
C ARG A 82 20.82 -3.80 5.82
N ARG A 83 20.07 -2.74 6.17
CA ARG A 83 20.43 -1.84 7.28
C ARG A 83 20.06 -2.39 8.64
N LYS A 84 18.95 -3.12 8.74
CA LYS A 84 18.37 -3.63 9.98
C LYS A 84 17.81 -5.04 9.74
N PRO A 85 18.69 -6.06 9.66
CA PRO A 85 18.29 -7.41 9.26
C PRO A 85 17.23 -8.04 10.18
N ALA A 86 17.33 -7.78 11.49
CA ALA A 86 16.41 -8.31 12.52
C ALA A 86 15.08 -7.55 12.62
N GLN A 87 14.91 -6.43 11.91
CA GLN A 87 13.65 -5.70 11.93
C GLN A 87 12.63 -6.41 11.03
N GLN A 88 11.47 -6.75 11.60
CA GLN A 88 10.34 -7.27 10.85
C GLN A 88 9.81 -6.20 9.88
N ARG A 89 9.51 -6.62 8.65
CA ARG A 89 9.12 -5.76 7.53
C ARG A 89 7.74 -6.15 7.03
N TRP A 90 6.79 -5.25 7.20
CA TRP A 90 5.41 -5.40 6.76
C TRP A 90 5.19 -4.63 5.45
N LEU A 91 4.42 -5.20 4.54
CA LEU A 91 3.94 -4.54 3.33
C LEU A 91 2.41 -4.48 3.34
N TRP A 92 1.86 -3.28 3.44
CA TRP A 92 0.43 -3.02 3.32
C TRP A 92 0.12 -2.48 1.93
N ILE A 93 -0.78 -3.14 1.20
CA ILE A 93 -1.21 -2.77 -0.15
C ILE A 93 -2.67 -2.37 -0.11
N LEU A 94 -2.94 -1.08 -0.26
CA LEU A 94 -4.28 -0.52 -0.35
C LEU A 94 -4.61 -0.31 -1.83
N THR A 95 -5.57 -1.05 -2.38
CA THR A 95 -5.89 -1.02 -3.81
C THR A 95 -7.34 -1.44 -4.06
N ASP A 96 -7.92 -1.01 -5.17
CA ASP A 96 -9.25 -1.47 -5.63
C ASP A 96 -9.17 -2.58 -6.69
N GLY A 97 -7.98 -3.16 -6.89
CA GLY A 97 -7.77 -4.29 -7.77
C GLY A 97 -7.97 -4.00 -9.26
N ARG A 98 -8.17 -2.74 -9.67
CA ARG A 98 -8.48 -2.42 -11.09
C ARG A 98 -7.31 -2.58 -12.05
N SER A 99 -6.10 -2.60 -11.51
CA SER A 99 -4.88 -2.99 -12.21
C SER A 99 -5.00 -4.41 -12.79
N GLY A 100 -4.61 -4.59 -14.05
CA GLY A 100 -4.45 -5.94 -14.64
C GLY A 100 -3.12 -6.60 -14.27
N ASP A 101 -2.17 -5.84 -13.71
CA ASP A 101 -0.83 -6.34 -13.42
C ASP A 101 -0.81 -7.42 -12.34
N GLN A 102 0.14 -8.35 -12.51
CA GLN A 102 0.45 -9.39 -11.55
C GLN A 102 1.92 -9.27 -11.11
N PRO A 103 2.25 -8.34 -10.19
CA PRO A 103 3.61 -8.26 -9.70
C PRO A 103 4.00 -9.49 -8.88
N ALA A 104 5.31 -9.73 -8.78
CA ALA A 104 5.87 -10.71 -7.85
C ALA A 104 5.86 -10.18 -6.41
N ARG A 105 5.66 -11.07 -5.45
CA ARG A 105 5.78 -10.78 -4.01
C ARG A 105 7.18 -10.24 -3.70
N PRO A 106 7.32 -9.08 -3.03
CA PRO A 106 8.63 -8.59 -2.60
C PRO A 106 9.33 -9.58 -1.66
N ARG A 107 10.55 -10.00 -2.02
CA ARG A 107 11.33 -11.01 -1.27
C ARG A 107 11.59 -10.65 0.20
N HIS A 108 11.71 -9.35 0.50
CA HIS A 108 12.05 -8.82 1.82
C HIS A 108 10.82 -8.33 2.61
N ALA A 109 9.61 -8.60 2.11
CA ALA A 109 8.41 -8.49 2.92
C ALA A 109 8.27 -9.78 3.73
N ASP A 110 8.36 -9.65 5.05
CA ASP A 110 8.11 -10.78 5.95
C ASP A 110 6.61 -11.02 6.00
N GLU A 111 5.83 -9.95 6.20
CA GLU A 111 4.37 -9.96 6.20
C GLU A 111 3.79 -9.12 5.06
N VAL A 112 2.70 -9.59 4.45
CA VAL A 112 1.96 -8.84 3.43
C VAL A 112 0.47 -8.82 3.76
N VAL A 113 -0.10 -7.62 3.71
CA VAL A 113 -1.53 -7.39 3.93
C VAL A 113 -2.10 -6.62 2.75
N PHE A 114 -3.11 -7.16 2.11
CA PHE A 114 -3.93 -6.47 1.13
C PHE A 114 -5.17 -5.89 1.80
N VAL A 115 -5.50 -4.65 1.45
CA VAL A 115 -6.76 -4.01 1.80
C VAL A 115 -7.53 -3.73 0.51
N ASP A 116 -8.63 -4.46 0.32
CA ASP A 116 -9.42 -4.44 -0.89
C ASP A 116 -10.52 -3.37 -0.86
N PHE A 117 -10.34 -2.33 -1.68
CA PHE A 117 -11.32 -1.27 -1.87
C PHE A 117 -12.28 -1.55 -3.04
N GLU A 118 -12.27 -2.76 -3.60
CA GLU A 118 -13.19 -3.17 -4.65
C GLU A 118 -14.64 -3.20 -4.14
N ARG A 119 -15.47 -2.30 -4.69
CA ARG A 119 -16.92 -2.24 -4.42
C ARG A 119 -17.75 -2.08 -5.71
N ALA A 120 -17.24 -2.56 -6.84
CA ALA A 120 -17.95 -2.50 -8.11
C ALA A 120 -19.12 -3.52 -8.16
N ALA A 121 -20.16 -3.21 -8.94
CA ALA A 121 -21.29 -4.12 -9.17
C ALA A 121 -20.83 -5.47 -9.73
N ILE A 122 -19.81 -5.45 -10.59
CA ILE A 122 -19.06 -6.63 -11.03
C ILE A 122 -17.70 -6.59 -10.33
N ARG A 123 -17.44 -7.58 -9.48
CA ARG A 123 -16.15 -7.74 -8.82
C ARG A 123 -15.19 -8.53 -9.71
N LEU A 124 -13.98 -8.01 -9.88
CA LEU A 124 -12.89 -8.62 -10.62
C LEU A 124 -12.11 -9.62 -9.75
N GLY A 125 -12.15 -9.48 -8.42
CA GLY A 125 -11.54 -10.44 -7.49
C GLY A 125 -10.01 -10.47 -7.50
N ARG A 126 -9.36 -9.49 -8.15
CA ARG A 126 -7.91 -9.51 -8.38
C ARG A 126 -7.09 -9.34 -7.10
N CYS A 127 -7.58 -8.61 -6.09
CA CYS A 127 -6.92 -8.51 -4.79
C CYS A 127 -6.85 -9.87 -4.12
N ARG A 128 -7.94 -10.66 -4.17
CA ARG A 128 -7.97 -12.04 -3.68
C ARG A 128 -6.97 -12.92 -4.43
N THR A 129 -6.99 -12.90 -5.76
CA THR A 129 -6.05 -13.69 -6.57
C THR A 129 -4.59 -13.40 -6.22
N LEU A 130 -4.23 -12.12 -6.05
CA LEU A 130 -2.87 -11.74 -5.67
C LEU A 130 -2.54 -12.11 -4.22
N ALA A 131 -3.47 -11.92 -3.28
CA ALA A 131 -3.27 -12.29 -1.89
C ALA A 131 -3.02 -13.80 -1.76
N ASP A 132 -3.82 -14.62 -2.43
CA ASP A 132 -3.67 -16.08 -2.42
C ASP A 132 -2.33 -16.49 -3.06
N ALA A 133 -1.96 -15.90 -4.20
CA ALA A 133 -0.69 -16.17 -4.87
C ALA A 133 0.54 -15.78 -4.02
N TRP A 134 0.39 -14.82 -3.09
CA TRP A 134 1.47 -14.34 -2.24
C TRP A 134 1.43 -14.93 -0.82
N GLY A 135 0.43 -15.75 -0.50
CA GLY A 135 0.17 -16.20 0.88
C GLY A 135 -0.07 -15.04 1.84
N ALA A 136 -0.73 -13.98 1.37
CA ALA A 136 -0.94 -12.73 2.10
C ALA A 136 -2.33 -12.67 2.73
N ALA A 137 -2.45 -11.90 3.82
CA ALA A 137 -3.76 -11.60 4.39
C ALA A 137 -4.54 -10.64 3.48
N LEU A 138 -5.87 -10.80 3.41
CA LEU A 138 -6.76 -9.91 2.69
C LEU A 138 -7.88 -9.44 3.62
N PHE A 139 -8.04 -8.14 3.72
CA PHE A 139 -9.15 -7.51 4.44
C PHE A 139 -9.86 -6.49 3.57
N THR A 140 -11.10 -6.22 3.89
CA THR A 140 -11.82 -5.02 3.46
C THR A 140 -11.58 -3.90 4.47
N PRO A 141 -11.78 -2.63 4.07
CA PRO A 141 -11.69 -1.51 5.00
C PRO A 141 -12.63 -1.63 6.21
N ASP A 142 -13.83 -2.19 6.02
CA ASP A 142 -14.82 -2.32 7.09
C ASP A 142 -14.35 -3.33 8.15
N GLU A 143 -13.70 -4.44 7.73
CA GLU A 143 -13.13 -5.44 8.64
C GLU A 143 -11.95 -4.92 9.47
N LEU A 144 -11.30 -3.83 9.05
CA LEU A 144 -10.19 -3.21 9.78
C LEU A 144 -10.64 -2.08 10.72
N ILE A 145 -11.87 -1.59 10.56
CA ILE A 145 -12.42 -0.46 11.33
C ILE A 145 -13.46 -0.94 12.36
N ALA A 146 -14.00 -2.16 12.19
CA ALA A 146 -14.86 -2.83 13.15
C ALA A 146 -14.12 -3.23 14.44
#